data_AF-A0A506VBZ4-F1
#
_entry.id   AF-A0A506VBZ4-F1
#
_cell.length_a   1.000
_cell.length_b   1.000
_cell.length_c   1.000
_cell.angle_alpha   90.00
_cell.angle_beta   90.00
_cell.angle_gamma   90.00
#
_symmetry.space_group_name_H-M   'P 1'
#
loop_
_entity.id
_entity.type
_entity.pdbx_description
1 polymer ?
#
loop_
_entity_poly.entity_id
_entity_poly.type
_entity_poly.pdbx_seq_one_letter_code
_entity_poly.pdbx_strand_id
1 'polypeptide(L)'
;MKTTFTLAALGLASLLSFGATAADLVTQQDVASQNLQPIGTISVSGIDGSPSAIRQHLSQQADKQGASAYRVVEAYNNGNYHATAEIYK
;
A
#
# COMPACT_ATOMS: atom_id res chain seq x y z
N MET A 1 -19.79 38.67 41.27
CA MET A 1 -19.92 37.54 40.32
C MET A 1 -18.65 37.45 39.50
N LYS A 2 -18.09 36.23 39.38
CA LYS A 2 -16.81 35.91 38.74
C LYS A 2 -17.06 35.56 37.27
N THR A 3 -16.41 36.23 36.33
CA THR A 3 -16.45 35.87 34.90
C THR A 3 -15.02 35.70 34.39
N THR A 4 -14.56 34.46 34.39
CA THR A 4 -13.37 34.01 33.68
C THR A 4 -13.54 32.51 33.52
N PHE A 5 -13.07 31.94 32.40
CA PHE A 5 -13.22 30.54 31.93
C PHE A 5 -14.36 30.25 30.97
N THR A 6 -14.27 30.68 29.70
CA THR A 6 -14.87 29.88 28.60
C THR A 6 -14.37 30.29 27.20
N LEU A 7 -13.07 30.17 26.88
CA LEU A 7 -12.65 30.35 25.48
C LEU A 7 -11.35 29.61 25.09
N ALA A 8 -11.18 28.36 25.51
CA ALA A 8 -9.99 27.56 25.20
C ALA A 8 -10.33 26.16 24.63
N ALA A 9 -11.35 26.07 23.77
CA ALA A 9 -11.76 24.79 23.14
C ALA A 9 -11.88 24.88 21.62
N LEU A 10 -11.13 25.78 20.97
CA LEU A 10 -11.05 25.82 19.51
C LEU A 10 -10.05 24.77 19.02
N GLY A 11 -10.58 23.59 18.71
CA GLY A 11 -10.24 22.92 17.46
C GLY A 11 -8.91 22.17 17.40
N LEU A 12 -8.64 21.25 18.34
CA LEU A 12 -7.62 20.19 18.13
C LEU A 12 -8.24 18.90 17.58
N ALA A 13 -9.23 19.02 16.70
CA ALA A 13 -9.85 17.90 15.99
C ALA A 13 -9.37 17.85 14.53
N SER A 14 -8.06 17.88 14.32
CA SER A 14 -7.48 17.38 13.07
C SER A 14 -7.59 15.86 13.10
N LEU A 15 -8.79 15.37 12.76
CA LEU A 15 -9.09 13.97 12.50
C LEU A 15 -8.08 13.48 11.46
N LEU A 16 -7.20 12.58 11.87
CA LEU A 16 -6.29 11.88 10.99
C LEU A 16 -7.14 11.11 9.96
N SER A 17 -7.25 11.67 8.77
CA SER A 17 -7.84 11.00 7.61
C SER A 17 -6.91 9.86 7.19
N PHE A 18 -7.14 8.66 7.73
CA PHE A 18 -6.59 7.45 7.16
C PHE A 18 -7.42 7.11 5.91
N GLY A 19 -7.06 7.75 4.79
CA GLY A 19 -7.57 7.33 3.49
C GLY A 19 -7.10 5.90 3.24
N ALA A 20 -8.02 4.99 2.92
CA ALA A 20 -7.68 3.66 2.45
C ALA A 20 -7.02 3.80 1.07
N THR A 21 -5.69 3.91 1.05
CA THR A 21 -4.90 3.89 -0.17
C THR A 21 -4.71 2.45 -0.60
N ALA A 22 -5.12 2.11 -1.83
CA ALA A 22 -4.73 0.85 -2.45
C ALA A 22 -3.20 0.78 -2.50
N ALA A 23 -2.63 -0.42 -2.35
CA ALA A 23 -1.20 -0.61 -2.37
C ALA A 23 -0.62 -0.03 -3.66
N ASP A 24 0.24 0.98 -3.52
CA ASP A 24 0.80 1.70 -4.65
C ASP A 24 2.07 1.01 -5.14
N LEU A 25 2.37 1.17 -6.44
CA LEU A 25 3.60 0.64 -7.01
C LEU A 25 4.76 1.57 -6.61
N VAL A 26 5.54 1.15 -5.63
CA VAL A 26 6.65 1.95 -5.08
C VAL A 26 8.00 1.53 -5.64
N THR A 27 8.89 2.51 -5.81
CA THR A 27 10.30 2.24 -6.12
C THR A 27 11.12 2.04 -4.84
N GLN A 28 12.32 1.49 -4.96
CA GLN A 28 13.21 1.33 -3.79
C GLN A 28 13.54 2.66 -3.10
N GLN A 29 13.51 3.77 -3.83
CA GLN A 29 13.72 5.11 -3.27
C GLN A 29 12.53 5.54 -2.41
N ASP A 30 11.30 5.32 -2.89
CA ASP A 30 10.09 5.61 -2.11
C ASP A 30 10.01 4.75 -0.83
N VAL A 31 10.43 3.49 -0.91
CA VAL A 31 10.53 2.59 0.26
C VAL A 31 11.51 3.15 1.30
N ALA A 32 12.69 3.59 0.86
CA ALA A 32 13.69 4.19 1.76
C ALA A 32 13.23 5.54 2.33
N SER A 33 12.63 6.40 1.51
CA SER A 33 12.14 7.72 1.89
C SER A 33 10.96 7.66 2.86
N GLN A 34 10.06 6.70 2.68
CA GLN A 34 8.88 6.50 3.54
C GLN A 34 9.15 5.53 4.69
N ASN A 35 10.38 5.00 4.80
CA ASN A 35 10.78 4.01 5.80
C ASN A 35 9.84 2.79 5.85
N LEU A 36 9.35 2.37 4.68
CA LEU A 36 8.41 1.28 4.53
C LEU A 36 9.06 -0.05 4.93
N GLN A 37 8.41 -0.81 5.80
CA GLN A 37 8.96 -2.07 6.30
C GLN A 37 8.52 -3.22 5.38
N PRO A 38 9.45 -4.06 4.89
CA PRO A 38 9.08 -5.25 4.14
C PRO A 38 8.33 -6.20 5.07
N ILE A 39 7.08 -6.51 4.73
CA ILE A 39 6.25 -7.43 5.50
C ILE A 39 6.17 -8.82 4.88
N GLY A 40 6.62 -8.98 3.63
CA GLY A 40 6.71 -10.27 2.95
C GLY A 40 6.75 -10.17 1.44
N THR A 41 6.49 -11.30 0.79
CA THR A 41 6.39 -11.44 -0.66
C THR A 41 5.09 -12.11 -1.04
N ILE A 42 4.50 -11.66 -2.14
CA ILE A 42 3.33 -12.25 -2.78
C ILE A 42 3.69 -12.72 -4.18
N SER A 43 3.11 -13.84 -4.59
CA SER A 43 3.27 -14.37 -5.93
C SER A 43 1.90 -14.58 -6.57
N VAL A 44 1.77 -14.19 -7.82
CA VAL A 44 0.60 -14.46 -8.66
C VAL A 44 1.03 -15.29 -9.84
N SER A 45 0.18 -16.22 -10.26
CA SER A 45 0.48 -17.23 -11.28
C SER A 45 -0.81 -17.66 -11.97
N GLY A 46 -0.71 -18.14 -13.20
CA GLY A 46 -1.88 -18.63 -13.94
C GLY A 46 -2.81 -17.51 -14.44
N ILE A 47 -2.26 -16.32 -14.66
CA ILE A 47 -3.03 -15.21 -15.23
C ILE A 47 -2.94 -15.30 -16.75
N ASP A 48 -4.01 -15.77 -17.37
CA ASP A 48 -4.27 -15.66 -18.81
C ASP A 48 -4.62 -14.21 -19.13
N GLY A 49 -3.62 -13.35 -19.37
CA GLY A 49 -3.93 -11.95 -19.59
C GLY A 49 -2.76 -10.99 -19.71
N SER A 50 -3.12 -9.73 -19.93
CA SER A 50 -2.19 -8.62 -20.12
C SER A 50 -1.45 -8.29 -18.81
N PRO A 51 -0.27 -7.64 -18.88
CA PRO A 51 0.48 -7.17 -17.70
C PRO A 51 -0.32 -6.30 -16.72
N SER A 52 -1.43 -5.70 -17.17
CA SER A 52 -2.36 -4.93 -16.35
C SER A 52 -3.11 -5.79 -15.34
N ALA A 53 -3.57 -6.99 -15.76
CA ALA A 53 -4.31 -7.91 -14.90
C ALA A 53 -3.42 -8.40 -13.75
N ILE A 54 -2.17 -8.77 -14.05
CA ILE A 54 -1.16 -9.16 -13.04
C ILE A 54 -0.98 -8.07 -11.99
N ARG A 55 -0.79 -6.82 -12.41
CA ARG A 55 -0.62 -5.69 -11.49
C ARG A 55 -1.83 -5.52 -10.59
N GLN A 56 -3.03 -5.65 -11.13
CA GLN A 56 -4.26 -5.58 -10.35
C GLN A 56 -4.38 -6.73 -9.35
N HIS A 57 -4.04 -7.96 -9.75
CA HIS A 57 -4.00 -9.10 -8.83
C HIS A 57 -2.95 -8.93 -7.73
N LEU A 58 -1.76 -8.43 -8.07
CA LEU A 58 -0.70 -8.15 -7.10
C LEU A 58 -1.13 -7.07 -6.10
N SER A 59 -1.66 -5.95 -6.58
CA SER A 59 -2.18 -4.86 -5.73
C SER A 59 -3.26 -5.38 -4.78
N GLN A 60 -4.25 -6.13 -5.28
CA GLN A 60 -5.29 -6.72 -4.44
C GLN A 60 -4.74 -7.71 -3.41
N GLN A 61 -3.75 -8.53 -3.77
CA GLN A 61 -3.11 -9.45 -2.84
C GLN A 61 -2.32 -8.68 -1.78
N ALA A 62 -1.62 -7.61 -2.15
CA ALA A 62 -0.90 -6.73 -1.23
C ALA A 62 -1.88 -6.08 -0.24
N ASP A 63 -3.00 -5.54 -0.72
CA ASP A 63 -4.06 -4.95 0.12
C ASP A 63 -4.63 -5.97 1.12
N LYS A 64 -4.90 -7.20 0.67
CA LYS A 64 -5.40 -8.29 1.53
C LYS A 64 -4.40 -8.67 2.63
N GLN A 65 -3.10 -8.55 2.36
CA GLN A 65 -2.04 -8.78 3.34
C GLN A 65 -1.85 -7.55 4.28
N GLY A 66 -2.59 -6.46 4.06
CA GLY A 66 -2.46 -5.23 4.81
C GLY A 66 -1.20 -4.44 4.47
N ALA A 67 -0.68 -4.61 3.25
CA ALA A 67 0.41 -3.83 2.71
C ALA A 67 -0.09 -2.47 2.21
N SER A 68 0.67 -1.43 2.46
CA SER A 68 0.43 -0.08 1.93
C SER A 68 1.08 0.12 0.56
N ALA A 69 2.04 -0.74 0.21
CA ALA A 69 2.81 -0.62 -1.00
C ALA A 69 3.32 -1.98 -1.48
N TYR A 70 3.57 -2.11 -2.79
CA TYR A 70 4.19 -3.30 -3.36
C TYR A 70 5.21 -2.97 -4.44
N ARG A 71 6.21 -3.84 -4.60
CA ARG A 71 7.27 -3.73 -5.60
C ARG A 71 7.43 -5.05 -6.32
N VAL A 72 7.20 -5.04 -7.63
CA VAL A 72 7.42 -6.24 -8.46
C VAL A 72 8.92 -6.51 -8.54
N VAL A 73 9.33 -7.68 -8.06
CA VAL A 73 10.74 -8.12 -8.08
C VAL A 73 11.02 -9.10 -9.20
N GLU A 74 10.01 -9.89 -9.58
CA GLU A 74 10.12 -10.85 -10.67
C GLU A 74 8.83 -10.86 -11.48
N ALA A 75 8.94 -10.89 -12.81
CA ALA A 75 7.82 -11.08 -13.71
C ALA A 75 8.32 -11.83 -14.95
N TYR A 76 7.73 -12.99 -15.23
CA TYR A 76 8.07 -13.80 -16.40
C TYR A 76 6.83 -14.50 -16.96
N ASN A 77 6.92 -14.91 -18.22
CA ASN A 77 5.86 -15.64 -18.90
C ASN A 77 6.44 -16.98 -19.41
N ASN A 78 5.87 -18.09 -18.95
CA ASN A 78 6.28 -19.44 -19.34
C ASN A 78 5.05 -20.26 -19.73
N GLY A 79 4.26 -19.75 -20.67
CA GLY A 79 2.94 -20.28 -21.06
C GLY A 79 1.79 -19.66 -20.26
N ASN A 80 2.01 -19.36 -18.98
CA ASN A 80 1.17 -18.50 -18.16
C ASN A 80 2.02 -17.33 -17.63
N TYR A 81 1.37 -16.23 -17.24
CA TYR A 81 2.07 -15.17 -16.54
C TYR A 81 2.29 -15.50 -15.07
N HIS A 82 3.51 -15.25 -14.61
CA HIS A 82 3.95 -15.36 -13.23
C HIS A 82 4.61 -14.05 -12.82
N ALA A 83 4.23 -13.54 -11.66
CA ALA A 83 4.89 -12.38 -11.08
C ALA A 83 4.97 -12.48 -9.56
N THR A 84 6.12 -12.09 -9.03
CA THR A 84 6.38 -11.99 -7.60
C THR A 84 6.63 -10.54 -7.25
N ALA A 85 5.97 -10.06 -6.20
CA ALA A 85 6.18 -8.73 -5.65
C ALA A 85 6.51 -8.82 -4.15
N GLU A 86 7.43 -7.98 -3.71
CA GLU A 86 7.61 -7.66 -2.31
C GLU A 86 6.54 -6.67 -1.86
N ILE A 87 6.03 -6.85 -0.65
CA ILE A 87 5.01 -6.00 -0.05
C ILE A 87 5.54 -5.30 1.18
N TYR A 88 5.10 -4.07 1.38
CA TYR A 88 5.59 -3.19 2.43
C TYR A 88 4.44 -2.52 3.18
N LYS A 89 4.71 -2.18 4.44
CA LYS A 89 3.77 -1.45 5.30
C LYS A 89 4.36 -0.15 5.79
#